data_AF-A0A8C8U1I0-F1
#
_entry.id   AF-A0A8C8U1I0-F1
#
_cell.length_a   1.000
_cell.length_b   1.000
_cell.length_c   1.000
_cell.angle_alpha   90.00
_cell.angle_beta   90.00
_cell.angle_gamma   90.00
#
_symmetry.space_group_name_H-M   'P 1'
#
loop_
_entity.id
_entity.type
_entity.pdbx_description
1 polymer ?
#
loop_
_entity_poly.entity_id
_entity_poly.type
_entity_poly.pdbx_seq_one_letter_code
_entity_poly.pdbx_strand_id
1 'polypeptide(L)'
;MAAANPWDPASAPSAAGLLLNHWVASGIVTEEMLDISKKTAPCFVNFSRLQQISDIQAEISQNNLEIELLKLEKDTADLTHPSYLVEKCDALQSMSDHLEAVLKEKRAVRQRLLRPTCQENLPLEAVYHRDMVHLLELAVTFIEKLETHLETIRNIPHLEENLKQMSKALAKMDILVNETEELAENILRWREQQKEISLDIPKILTEENYLHRLDVVPPLPFVSKVHAQTVNTK
;
A
#
# COMPACT_ATOMS: atom_id res chain seq x y z
N MET A 1 33.77 -109.45 -42.76
CA MET A 1 34.59 -108.35 -43.32
C MET A 1 33.83 -107.05 -43.08
N ALA A 2 34.37 -106.14 -42.28
CA ALA A 2 33.73 -104.86 -41.99
C ALA A 2 33.82 -103.96 -43.23
N ALA A 3 32.69 -103.44 -43.70
CA ALA A 3 32.67 -102.48 -44.81
C ALA A 3 33.34 -101.18 -44.36
N ALA A 4 34.30 -100.70 -45.14
CA ALA A 4 35.04 -99.47 -44.87
C ALA A 4 34.07 -98.27 -44.82
N ASN A 5 34.27 -97.40 -43.83
CA ASN A 5 33.46 -96.22 -43.59
C ASN A 5 33.55 -95.26 -44.80
N PRO A 6 32.44 -94.93 -45.48
CA PRO A 6 32.42 -94.04 -46.65
C PRO A 6 32.86 -92.60 -46.35
N TRP A 7 32.99 -92.24 -45.08
CA TRP A 7 33.27 -90.89 -44.60
C TRP A 7 34.73 -90.69 -44.15
N ASP A 8 35.62 -91.64 -44.44
CA ASP A 8 37.05 -91.48 -44.17
C ASP A 8 37.71 -90.58 -45.25
N PRO A 9 38.23 -89.39 -44.91
CA PRO A 9 38.77 -88.42 -45.88
C PRO A 9 40.03 -88.92 -46.60
N ALA A 10 40.58 -90.07 -46.23
CA ALA A 10 41.77 -90.67 -46.86
C ALA A 10 41.46 -91.58 -48.07
N SER A 11 40.23 -91.57 -48.60
CA SER A 11 39.84 -92.40 -49.76
C SER A 11 39.92 -91.64 -51.08
N ALA A 12 40.32 -92.33 -52.16
CA ALA A 12 40.59 -91.85 -53.52
C ALA A 12 39.74 -90.65 -54.03
N PRO A 13 40.30 -89.76 -54.89
CA PRO A 13 39.61 -88.56 -55.34
C PRO A 13 38.24 -88.89 -55.94
N SER A 14 37.19 -88.34 -55.33
CA SER A 14 35.81 -88.46 -55.80
C SER A 14 35.73 -88.12 -57.29
N ALA A 15 34.89 -88.84 -58.04
CA ALA A 15 34.67 -88.58 -59.48
C ALA A 15 34.29 -87.12 -59.76
N ALA A 16 33.59 -86.46 -58.82
CA ALA A 16 33.29 -85.04 -58.88
C ALA A 16 34.53 -84.16 -58.73
N GLY A 17 35.48 -84.53 -57.86
CA GLY A 17 36.76 -83.84 -57.70
C GLY A 17 37.64 -83.93 -58.94
N LEU A 18 37.64 -85.06 -59.64
CA LEU A 18 38.36 -85.22 -60.91
C LEU A 18 37.75 -84.36 -62.03
N LEU A 19 36.42 -84.28 -62.13
CA LEU A 19 35.75 -83.42 -63.11
C LEU A 19 35.98 -81.92 -62.82
N LEU A 20 35.91 -81.51 -61.56
CA LEU A 20 36.20 -80.12 -61.16
C LEU A 20 37.66 -79.75 -61.48
N ASN A 21 38.61 -80.64 -61.19
CA ASN A 21 40.02 -80.42 -61.53
C ASN A 21 40.23 -80.32 -63.05
N HIS A 22 39.53 -81.13 -63.84
CA HIS A 22 39.58 -81.04 -65.30
C HIS A 22 39.01 -79.70 -65.82
N TRP A 23 37.92 -79.20 -65.24
CA TRP A 23 37.31 -77.91 -65.63
C TRP A 23 38.16 -76.70 -65.22
N VAL A 24 38.90 -76.80 -64.12
CA VAL A 24 39.91 -75.82 -63.74
C VAL A 24 41.09 -75.86 -64.71
N ALA A 25 41.59 -77.05 -65.05
CA ALA A 25 42.68 -77.22 -66.01
C ALA A 25 42.31 -76.79 -67.44
N SER A 26 41.04 -76.92 -67.84
CA SER A 26 40.54 -76.46 -69.14
C SER A 26 40.16 -74.97 -69.16
N GLY A 27 40.36 -74.24 -68.06
CA GLY A 27 40.08 -72.79 -67.96
C GLY A 27 38.60 -72.41 -67.99
N ILE A 28 37.69 -73.40 -67.88
CA ILE A 28 36.23 -73.19 -67.91
C ILE A 28 35.76 -72.59 -66.57
N VAL A 29 36.43 -72.94 -65.48
CA VAL A 29 36.18 -72.40 -64.13
C VAL A 29 37.50 -71.92 -63.54
N THR A 30 37.56 -70.69 -63.03
CA THR A 30 38.76 -70.21 -62.33
C THR A 30 38.74 -70.65 -60.86
N GLU A 31 39.93 -70.80 -60.26
CA GLU A 31 40.06 -71.16 -58.85
C GLU A 31 39.35 -70.13 -57.93
N GLU A 32 39.39 -68.84 -58.31
CA GLU A 32 38.64 -67.77 -57.63
C GLU A 32 37.12 -68.00 -57.65
N MET A 33 36.56 -68.53 -58.75
CA MET A 33 35.12 -68.84 -58.83
C MET A 33 34.70 -69.98 -57.90
N LEU A 34 35.57 -70.97 -57.66
CA LEU A 34 35.32 -72.04 -56.69
C LEU A 34 35.51 -71.54 -55.25
N ASP A 35 36.42 -70.60 -55.02
CA ASP A 35 36.74 -70.07 -53.70
C ASP A 35 35.69 -69.06 -53.18
N ILE A 36 34.92 -68.42 -54.07
CA ILE A 36 33.74 -67.60 -53.69
C ILE A 36 32.71 -68.44 -52.91
N SER A 37 32.52 -69.70 -53.27
CA SER A 37 31.59 -70.61 -52.57
C SER A 37 32.08 -70.99 -51.16
N LYS A 38 33.39 -70.91 -50.89
CA LYS A 38 33.97 -71.21 -49.57
C LYS A 38 33.91 -70.05 -48.58
N LYS A 39 33.73 -68.81 -49.06
CA LYS A 39 33.75 -67.59 -48.22
C LYS A 39 32.48 -67.37 -47.39
N THR A 40 31.45 -68.20 -47.55
CA THR A 40 30.24 -68.14 -46.75
C THR A 40 30.43 -68.96 -45.49
N ALA A 41 30.23 -68.35 -44.32
CA ALA A 41 30.24 -69.07 -43.04
C ALA A 41 29.33 -70.31 -43.12
N PRO A 42 29.73 -71.46 -42.54
CA PRO A 42 28.93 -72.68 -42.59
C PRO A 42 27.47 -72.41 -42.19
N CYS A 43 26.49 -72.99 -42.88
CA CYS A 43 25.06 -72.71 -42.68
C CYS A 43 24.65 -72.76 -41.19
N PHE A 44 25.22 -73.70 -40.42
CA PHE A 44 24.98 -73.84 -38.98
C PHE A 44 25.40 -72.62 -38.14
N VAL A 45 26.47 -71.92 -38.51
CA VAL A 45 26.90 -70.68 -37.83
C VAL A 45 25.88 -69.56 -38.07
N ASN A 46 25.31 -69.48 -39.28
CA ASN A 46 24.27 -68.51 -39.60
C ASN A 46 22.95 -68.83 -38.86
N PHE A 47 22.59 -70.11 -38.73
CA PHE A 47 21.45 -70.52 -37.89
C PHE A 47 21.64 -70.15 -36.43
N SER A 48 22.83 -70.41 -35.86
CA SER A 48 23.13 -70.03 -34.48
C SER A 48 23.04 -68.51 -34.26
N ARG A 49 23.47 -67.70 -35.23
CA ARG A 49 23.35 -66.24 -35.17
C ARG A 49 21.90 -65.77 -35.28
N LEU A 50 21.12 -66.35 -36.20
CA LEU A 50 19.70 -66.03 -36.35
C LEU A 50 18.92 -66.40 -35.08
N GLN A 51 19.24 -67.53 -34.46
CA GLN A 51 18.67 -67.91 -33.17
C GLN A 51 18.99 -66.86 -32.09
N GLN A 52 20.27 -66.47 -31.95
CA GLN A 52 20.68 -65.43 -30.99
C GLN A 52 19.98 -64.08 -31.24
N ILE A 53 19.83 -63.67 -32.50
CA ILE A 53 19.10 -62.44 -32.85
C ILE A 53 17.62 -62.56 -32.44
N SER A 54 16.99 -63.71 -32.70
CA SER A 54 15.62 -63.97 -32.29
C SER A 54 15.46 -63.94 -30.77
N ASP A 55 16.41 -64.53 -30.04
CA ASP A 55 16.40 -64.56 -28.57
C ASP A 55 16.56 -63.14 -28.00
N ILE A 56 17.51 -62.36 -28.51
CA ILE A 56 17.71 -60.95 -28.12
C ILE A 56 16.46 -60.12 -28.46
N GLN A 57 15.85 -60.37 -29.62
CA GLN A 57 14.65 -59.62 -30.03
C GLN A 57 13.46 -59.94 -29.13
N ALA A 58 13.31 -61.19 -28.70
CA ALA A 58 12.31 -61.58 -27.70
C ALA A 58 12.57 -60.89 -26.35
N GLU A 59 13.83 -60.83 -25.91
CA GLU A 59 14.23 -60.11 -24.68
C GLU A 59 13.92 -58.61 -24.76
N ILE A 60 14.19 -57.96 -25.90
CA ILE A 60 13.84 -56.55 -26.14
C ILE A 60 12.32 -56.36 -26.04
N SER A 61 11.54 -57.22 -26.68
CA SER A 61 10.08 -57.17 -26.60
C SER A 61 9.58 -57.34 -25.17
N GLN A 62 10.16 -58.26 -24.40
CA GLN A 62 9.82 -58.46 -22.99
C GLN A 62 10.15 -57.23 -22.14
N ASN A 63 11.35 -56.67 -22.28
CA ASN A 63 11.77 -55.47 -21.55
C ASN A 63 10.88 -54.26 -21.89
N ASN A 64 10.47 -54.11 -23.15
CA ASN A 64 9.54 -53.05 -23.54
C ASN A 64 8.18 -53.18 -22.85
N LEU A 65 7.65 -54.41 -22.74
CA LEU A 65 6.40 -54.67 -22.02
C LEU A 65 6.53 -54.35 -20.53
N GLU A 66 7.65 -54.72 -19.90
CA GLU A 66 7.91 -54.39 -18.49
C GLU A 66 8.00 -52.88 -18.27
N ILE A 67 8.63 -52.14 -19.19
CA ILE A 67 8.68 -50.68 -19.15
C ILE A 67 7.27 -50.07 -19.27
N GLU A 68 6.42 -50.59 -20.16
CA GLU A 68 5.03 -50.13 -20.28
C GLU A 68 4.23 -50.41 -19.00
N LEU A 69 4.42 -51.58 -18.38
CA LEU A 69 3.78 -51.93 -17.12
C LEU A 69 4.20 -50.97 -16.00
N LEU A 70 5.49 -50.71 -15.85
CA LEU A 70 6.01 -49.77 -14.84
C LEU A 70 5.54 -48.33 -15.07
N LYS A 71 5.40 -47.90 -16.33
CA LYS A 71 4.81 -46.59 -16.65
C LYS A 71 3.36 -46.51 -16.22
N LEU A 72 2.56 -47.54 -16.52
CA LEU A 72 1.16 -47.60 -16.11
C LEU A 72 1.03 -47.64 -14.58
N GLU A 73 1.87 -48.39 -13.88
CA GLU A 73 1.92 -48.40 -12.42
C GLU A 73 2.23 -47.01 -11.87
N LYS A 74 3.25 -46.33 -12.42
CA LYS A 74 3.60 -44.95 -12.03
C LYS A 74 2.47 -43.96 -12.31
N ASP A 75 1.80 -44.06 -13.45
CA ASP A 75 0.72 -43.14 -13.83
C ASP A 75 -0.55 -43.36 -13.00
N THR A 76 -0.70 -44.55 -12.40
CA THR A 76 -1.83 -44.89 -11.51
C THR A 76 -1.43 -44.90 -10.03
N ALA A 77 -0.17 -44.62 -9.71
CA ALA A 77 0.43 -44.71 -8.39
C ALA A 77 -0.30 -43.88 -7.33
N ASP A 78 -0.80 -42.72 -7.72
CA ASP A 78 -1.54 -41.79 -6.89
C ASP A 78 -2.91 -42.34 -6.43
N LEU A 79 -3.48 -43.27 -7.19
CA LEU A 79 -4.76 -43.93 -6.92
C LEU A 79 -4.59 -45.33 -6.31
N THR A 80 -3.52 -46.04 -6.65
CA THR A 80 -3.33 -47.45 -6.25
C THR A 80 -2.45 -47.60 -5.01
N HIS A 81 -1.46 -46.72 -4.81
CA HIS A 81 -0.53 -46.89 -3.70
C HIS A 81 -1.07 -46.22 -2.42
N PRO A 82 -1.14 -46.97 -1.30
CA PRO A 82 -1.62 -46.45 -0.02
C PRO A 82 -0.85 -45.22 0.47
N SER A 83 0.44 -45.08 0.17
CA SER A 83 1.25 -43.94 0.63
C SER A 83 0.76 -42.60 0.08
N TYR A 84 0.45 -42.53 -1.22
CA TYR A 84 -0.08 -41.33 -1.86
C TYR A 84 -1.50 -41.02 -1.37
N LEU A 85 -2.33 -42.06 -1.18
CA LEU A 85 -3.68 -41.91 -0.64
C LEU A 85 -3.66 -41.39 0.80
N VAL A 86 -2.79 -41.92 1.65
CA VAL A 86 -2.63 -41.46 3.04
C VAL A 86 -2.21 -40.00 3.08
N GLU A 87 -1.24 -39.58 2.26
CA GLU A 87 -0.84 -38.16 2.18
C GLU A 87 -2.02 -37.25 1.80
N LYS A 88 -2.84 -37.67 0.81
CA LYS A 88 -4.05 -36.91 0.42
C LYS A 88 -5.11 -36.90 1.52
N CYS A 89 -5.31 -38.01 2.21
CA CYS A 89 -6.23 -38.11 3.34
C CYS A 89 -5.78 -37.21 4.51
N ASP A 90 -4.49 -37.20 4.84
CA ASP A 90 -3.93 -36.35 5.89
C ASP A 90 -4.09 -34.86 5.56
N ALA A 91 -3.85 -34.49 4.29
CA ALA A 91 -4.08 -33.12 3.83
C ALA A 91 -5.56 -32.72 3.93
N LEU A 92 -6.49 -33.58 3.52
CA LEU A 92 -7.93 -33.34 3.64
C LEU A 92 -8.38 -33.27 5.10
N GLN A 93 -7.86 -34.14 5.95
CA GLN A 93 -8.15 -34.14 7.38
C GLN A 93 -7.66 -32.83 8.02
N SER A 94 -6.43 -32.40 7.72
CA SER A 94 -5.90 -31.12 8.19
C SER A 94 -6.75 -29.93 7.74
N MET A 95 -7.26 -29.93 6.51
CA MET A 95 -8.18 -28.89 6.03
C MET A 95 -9.51 -28.93 6.76
N SER A 96 -10.05 -30.13 7.00
CA SER A 96 -11.30 -30.33 7.74
C SER A 96 -11.19 -29.81 9.18
N ASP A 97 -10.08 -30.15 9.86
CA ASP A 97 -9.80 -29.70 11.23
C ASP A 97 -9.68 -28.17 11.29
N HIS A 98 -9.00 -27.57 10.30
CA HIS A 98 -8.90 -26.11 10.21
C HIS A 98 -10.26 -25.44 9.99
N LEU A 99 -11.10 -25.99 9.11
CA LEU A 99 -12.46 -25.51 8.91
C LEU A 99 -13.30 -25.63 10.18
N GLU A 100 -13.17 -26.74 10.92
CA GLU A 100 -13.86 -26.90 12.20
C GLU A 100 -13.42 -25.84 13.22
N ALA A 101 -12.12 -25.56 13.31
CA ALA A 101 -11.58 -24.51 14.17
C ALA A 101 -12.13 -23.13 13.80
N VAL A 102 -12.14 -22.79 12.51
CA VAL A 102 -12.72 -21.53 12.01
C VAL A 102 -14.21 -21.43 12.34
N LEU A 103 -14.97 -22.52 12.20
CA LEU A 103 -16.39 -22.53 12.54
C LEU A 103 -16.63 -22.38 14.05
N LYS A 104 -15.79 -22.98 14.89
CA LYS A 104 -15.83 -22.80 16.36
C LYS A 104 -15.56 -21.35 16.73
N GLU A 105 -14.52 -20.73 16.17
CA GLU A 105 -14.19 -19.33 16.45
C GLU A 105 -15.28 -18.38 15.95
N LYS A 106 -15.81 -18.59 14.74
CA LYS A 106 -16.94 -17.82 14.22
C LYS A 106 -18.15 -17.88 15.16
N ARG A 107 -18.46 -19.05 15.73
CA ARG A 107 -19.52 -19.21 16.74
C ARG A 107 -19.16 -18.45 18.02
N ALA A 108 -17.92 -18.56 18.51
CA ALA A 108 -17.47 -17.85 19.71
C ALA A 108 -17.54 -16.32 19.55
N VAL A 109 -17.07 -15.78 18.42
CA VAL A 109 -17.18 -14.36 18.07
C VAL A 109 -18.65 -13.94 18.01
N ARG A 110 -19.50 -14.70 17.32
CA ARG A 110 -20.94 -14.39 17.29
C ARG A 110 -21.54 -14.37 18.69
N GLN A 111 -21.20 -15.32 19.56
CA GLN A 111 -21.66 -15.33 20.95
C GLN A 111 -21.17 -14.10 21.71
N ARG A 112 -19.91 -13.70 21.54
CA ARG A 112 -19.35 -12.49 22.14
C ARG A 112 -20.01 -11.21 21.65
N LEU A 113 -20.37 -11.13 20.37
CA LEU A 113 -21.07 -9.99 19.78
C LEU A 113 -22.56 -9.95 20.13
N LEU A 114 -23.19 -11.12 20.30
CA LEU A 114 -24.58 -11.24 20.76
C LEU A 114 -24.71 -10.98 22.26
N ARG A 115 -23.64 -11.15 23.05
CA ARG A 115 -23.61 -10.66 24.43
C ARG A 115 -23.72 -9.15 24.37
N PRO A 116 -24.77 -8.54 24.96
CA PRO A 116 -24.81 -7.11 25.11
C PRO A 116 -23.56 -6.68 25.85
N THR A 117 -22.88 -5.63 25.39
CA THR A 117 -21.81 -4.96 26.16
C THR A 117 -22.32 -4.50 27.54
N CYS A 118 -23.65 -4.46 27.73
CA CYS A 118 -24.34 -4.27 29.00
C CYS A 118 -24.92 -5.58 29.56
N GLN A 119 -24.16 -6.68 29.57
CA GLN A 119 -24.49 -7.86 30.39
C GLN A 119 -24.04 -7.69 31.86
N GLU A 120 -24.00 -6.45 32.32
CA GLU A 120 -23.96 -6.06 33.73
C GLU A 120 -25.14 -5.12 34.01
N ASN A 121 -26.34 -5.45 33.52
CA ASN A 121 -27.49 -5.13 34.37
C ASN A 121 -27.25 -5.95 35.63
N LEU A 122 -26.69 -5.31 36.67
CA LEU A 122 -26.76 -5.83 38.02
C LEU A 122 -28.21 -6.26 38.19
N PRO A 123 -28.52 -7.54 38.47
CA PRO A 123 -29.90 -7.96 38.64
C PRO A 123 -30.47 -7.19 39.81
N LEU A 124 -31.08 -6.04 39.50
CA LEU A 124 -31.60 -5.12 40.47
C LEU A 124 -33.01 -5.58 40.74
N GLU A 125 -33.24 -6.02 41.97
CA GLU A 125 -34.56 -6.39 42.42
C GLU A 125 -35.52 -5.21 42.23
N ALA A 126 -36.74 -5.49 41.76
CA ALA A 126 -37.72 -4.46 41.37
C ALA A 126 -38.00 -3.42 42.47
N VAL A 127 -37.81 -3.81 43.73
CA VAL A 127 -37.96 -2.93 44.90
C VAL A 127 -37.00 -1.73 44.86
N TYR A 128 -35.78 -1.92 44.36
CA TYR A 128 -34.74 -0.89 44.35
C TYR A 128 -34.73 -0.04 43.08
N HIS A 129 -35.62 -0.33 42.11
CA HIS A 129 -35.65 0.42 40.84
C HIS A 129 -35.99 1.90 41.06
N ARG A 130 -36.94 2.18 41.95
CA ARG A 130 -37.34 3.56 42.28
C ARG A 130 -36.17 4.36 42.86
N ASP A 131 -35.44 3.77 43.80
CA ASP A 131 -34.31 4.44 44.46
C ASP A 131 -33.13 4.62 43.50
N MET A 132 -32.88 3.64 42.62
CA MET A 132 -31.86 3.74 41.58
C MET A 132 -32.17 4.79 40.52
N VAL A 133 -33.44 4.90 40.09
CA VAL A 133 -33.85 5.99 39.19
C VAL A 133 -33.62 7.34 39.85
N HIS A 134 -33.97 7.49 41.12
CA HIS A 134 -33.75 8.74 41.84
C HIS A 134 -32.26 9.05 42.02
N LEU A 135 -31.43 8.05 42.32
CA LEU A 135 -29.97 8.20 42.40
C LEU A 135 -29.36 8.62 41.06
N LEU A 136 -29.82 8.02 39.95
CA LEU A 136 -29.37 8.39 38.61
C LEU A 136 -29.77 9.82 38.25
N GLU A 137 -30.98 10.25 38.63
CA GLU A 137 -31.43 11.63 38.45
C GLU A 137 -30.58 12.62 39.28
N LEU A 138 -30.25 12.28 40.53
CA LEU A 138 -29.29 13.04 41.33
C LEU A 138 -27.89 13.07 40.70
N ALA A 139 -27.43 11.96 40.13
CA ALA A 139 -26.12 11.89 39.49
C ALA A 139 -26.06 12.76 38.24
N VAL A 140 -27.10 12.74 37.39
CA VAL A 140 -27.20 13.58 36.20
C VAL A 140 -27.20 15.07 36.58
N THR A 141 -28.06 15.46 37.53
CA THR A 141 -28.12 16.86 37.99
C THR A 141 -26.83 17.31 38.67
N PHE A 142 -26.14 16.42 39.39
CA PHE A 142 -24.81 16.70 39.94
C PHE A 142 -23.76 16.92 38.84
N ILE A 143 -23.75 16.07 37.80
CA ILE A 143 -22.83 16.20 36.66
C ILE A 143 -23.05 17.52 35.93
N GLU A 144 -24.29 17.88 35.61
CA GLU A 144 -24.64 19.16 34.98
C GLU A 144 -24.14 20.34 35.84
N LYS A 145 -24.36 20.28 37.15
CA LYS A 145 -23.91 21.33 38.07
C LYS A 145 -22.38 21.39 38.16
N LEU A 146 -21.70 20.25 38.18
CA LEU A 146 -20.24 20.18 38.17
C LEU A 146 -19.67 20.78 36.87
N GLU A 147 -20.27 20.47 35.72
CA GLU A 147 -19.86 20.99 34.43
C GLU A 147 -20.00 22.52 34.37
N THR A 148 -21.12 23.07 34.86
CA THR A 148 -21.27 24.54 34.95
C THR A 148 -20.22 25.17 35.87
N HIS A 149 -19.89 24.54 37.00
CA HIS A 149 -18.83 25.02 37.89
C HIS A 149 -17.45 24.96 37.21
N LEU A 150 -17.11 23.89 36.52
CA LEU A 150 -15.86 23.77 35.77
C LEU A 150 -15.76 24.83 34.66
N GLU A 151 -16.86 25.08 33.95
CA GLU A 151 -16.94 26.13 32.95
C GLU A 151 -16.68 27.51 33.57
N THR A 152 -17.27 27.81 34.74
CA THR A 152 -16.99 29.07 35.44
C THR A 152 -15.51 29.20 35.80
N ILE A 153 -14.88 28.13 36.32
CA ILE A 153 -13.45 28.13 36.68
C ILE A 153 -12.56 28.35 35.44
N ARG A 154 -12.89 27.71 34.31
CA ARG A 154 -12.17 27.87 33.05
C ARG A 154 -12.22 29.31 32.52
N ASN A 155 -13.28 30.05 32.83
CA ASN A 155 -13.46 31.44 32.39
C ASN A 155 -12.76 32.46 33.31
N ILE A 156 -12.32 32.09 34.52
CA ILE A 156 -11.62 32.99 35.46
C ILE A 156 -10.30 33.56 34.88
N PRO A 157 -9.40 32.77 34.26
CA PRO A 157 -8.16 33.30 33.70
C PRO A 157 -8.39 34.34 32.59
N HIS A 158 -9.45 34.16 31.80
CA HIS A 158 -9.82 35.10 30.74
C HIS A 158 -10.35 36.44 31.30
N LEU A 159 -10.93 36.44 32.51
CA LEU A 159 -11.40 37.65 33.16
C LEU A 159 -10.25 38.60 33.51
N GLU A 160 -9.13 38.08 34.02
CA GLU A 160 -7.94 38.87 34.37
C GLU A 160 -7.32 39.54 33.14
N GLU A 161 -7.21 38.82 32.02
CA GLU A 161 -6.69 39.37 30.76
C GLU A 161 -7.63 40.43 30.18
N ASN A 162 -8.95 40.17 30.20
CA ASN A 162 -9.95 41.16 29.79
C ASN A 162 -9.90 42.42 30.68
N LEU A 163 -9.72 42.29 31.99
CA LEU A 163 -9.60 43.40 32.93
C LEU A 163 -8.34 44.24 32.65
N LYS A 164 -7.20 43.61 32.34
CA LYS A 164 -5.98 44.32 31.89
C LYS A 164 -6.17 45.07 30.58
N GLN A 165 -6.92 44.51 29.63
CA GLN A 165 -7.25 45.22 28.39
C GLN A 165 -8.16 46.42 28.65
N MET A 166 -9.17 46.27 29.52
CA MET A 166 -10.04 47.37 29.92
C MET A 166 -9.28 48.48 30.66
N SER A 167 -8.36 48.14 31.58
CA SER A 167 -7.56 49.15 32.29
C SER A 167 -6.63 49.90 31.33
N LYS A 168 -6.04 49.21 30.35
CA LYS A 168 -5.26 49.85 29.28
C LYS A 168 -6.12 50.78 28.41
N ALA A 169 -7.36 50.38 28.10
CA ALA A 169 -8.29 51.22 27.35
C ALA A 169 -8.69 52.46 28.15
N LEU A 170 -8.93 52.32 29.45
CA LEU A 170 -9.24 53.43 30.35
C LEU A 170 -8.09 54.44 30.42
N ALA A 171 -6.85 53.96 30.60
CA ALA A 171 -5.68 54.85 30.61
C ALA A 171 -5.51 55.62 29.28
N LYS A 172 -5.81 54.99 28.13
CA LYS A 172 -5.81 55.69 26.84
C LYS A 172 -6.90 56.76 26.77
N MET A 173 -8.07 56.47 27.32
CA MET A 173 -9.18 57.43 27.39
C MET A 173 -8.82 58.62 28.27
N ASP A 174 -8.18 58.40 29.42
CA ASP A 174 -7.73 59.48 30.30
C ASP A 174 -6.73 60.40 29.60
N ILE A 175 -5.78 59.83 28.82
CA ILE A 175 -4.86 60.62 28.00
C ILE A 175 -5.63 61.47 26.98
N LEU A 176 -6.57 60.87 26.24
CA LEU A 176 -7.38 61.61 25.27
C LEU A 176 -8.21 62.72 25.93
N VAL A 177 -8.79 62.46 27.10
CA VAL A 177 -9.54 63.48 27.85
C VAL A 177 -8.63 64.66 28.19
N ASN A 178 -7.43 64.40 28.71
CA ASN A 178 -6.46 65.45 29.02
C ASN A 178 -6.02 66.22 27.76
N GLU A 179 -5.74 65.52 26.65
CA GLU A 179 -5.41 66.17 25.36
C GLU A 179 -6.57 67.06 24.87
N THR A 180 -7.82 66.62 25.02
CA THR A 180 -8.98 67.43 24.66
C THR A 180 -9.18 68.64 25.58
N GLU A 181 -8.86 68.50 26.87
CA GLU A 181 -8.90 69.61 27.83
C GLU A 181 -7.83 70.66 27.49
N GLU A 182 -6.58 70.24 27.23
CA GLU A 182 -5.51 71.14 26.80
C GLU A 182 -5.87 71.84 25.47
N LEU A 183 -6.46 71.11 24.52
CA LEU A 183 -6.94 71.71 23.27
C LEU A 183 -8.03 72.76 23.51
N ALA A 184 -8.96 72.50 24.44
CA ALA A 184 -10.00 73.46 24.80
C ALA A 184 -9.41 74.73 25.44
N GLU A 185 -8.44 74.58 26.36
CA GLU A 185 -7.72 75.71 26.95
C GLU A 185 -6.95 76.52 25.90
N ASN A 186 -6.28 75.85 24.96
CA ASN A 186 -5.60 76.47 23.84
C ASN A 186 -6.57 77.31 23.00
N ILE A 187 -7.74 76.77 22.65
CA ILE A 187 -8.77 77.49 21.90
C ILE A 187 -9.24 78.74 22.67
N LEU A 188 -9.43 78.63 23.99
CA LEU A 188 -9.82 79.79 24.82
C LEU A 188 -8.74 80.87 24.83
N ARG A 189 -7.45 80.49 25.01
CA ARG A 189 -6.32 81.43 24.94
C ARG A 189 -6.24 82.11 23.58
N TRP A 190 -6.38 81.36 22.48
CA TRP A 190 -6.41 81.91 21.12
C TRP A 190 -7.57 82.90 20.92
N ARG A 191 -8.76 82.64 21.47
CA ARG A 191 -9.89 83.58 21.42
C ARG A 191 -9.62 84.85 22.22
N GLU A 192 -8.99 84.76 23.37
CA GLU A 192 -8.61 85.92 24.19
C GLU A 192 -7.63 86.82 23.42
N GLN A 193 -6.58 86.23 22.83
CA GLN A 193 -5.62 86.94 21.98
C GLN A 193 -6.30 87.61 20.77
N GLN A 194 -7.25 86.92 20.11
CA GLN A 194 -8.01 87.53 19.02
C GLN A 194 -8.84 88.73 19.48
N LYS A 195 -9.43 88.69 20.68
CA LYS A 195 -10.16 89.84 21.25
C LYS A 195 -9.23 91.00 21.56
N GLU A 196 -8.04 90.75 22.14
CA GLU A 196 -7.04 91.78 22.40
C GLU A 196 -6.58 92.46 21.10
N ILE A 197 -6.21 91.67 20.08
CA ILE A 197 -5.85 92.20 18.76
C ILE A 197 -7.03 92.99 18.16
N SER A 198 -8.26 92.48 18.27
CA SER A 198 -9.46 93.19 17.80
C SER A 198 -9.71 94.50 18.55
N LEU A 199 -9.27 94.65 19.79
CA LEU A 199 -9.35 95.89 20.57
C LEU A 199 -8.21 96.85 20.26
N ASP A 200 -7.05 96.34 19.85
CA ASP A 200 -5.88 97.14 19.48
C ASP A 200 -5.91 97.61 18.02
N ILE A 201 -6.57 96.88 17.11
CA ILE A 201 -6.78 97.32 15.72
C ILE A 201 -7.44 98.71 15.64
N PRO A 202 -8.53 99.02 16.39
CA PRO A 202 -9.10 100.36 16.46
C PRO A 202 -8.14 101.41 17.05
N LYS A 203 -7.28 101.04 18.01
CA LYS A 203 -6.29 101.96 18.63
C LYS A 203 -5.16 102.30 17.65
N ILE A 204 -4.66 101.31 16.93
CA ILE A 204 -3.65 101.50 15.87
C ILE A 204 -4.26 102.29 14.70
N LEU A 205 -5.50 101.99 14.29
CA LEU A 205 -6.20 102.78 13.27
C LEU A 205 -6.52 104.20 13.73
N THR A 206 -6.69 104.44 15.04
CA THR A 206 -6.83 105.81 15.56
C THR A 206 -5.48 106.51 15.60
N GLU A 207 -4.40 105.89 16.08
CA GLU A 207 -3.03 106.43 15.99
C GLU A 207 -2.58 106.68 14.55
N GLU A 208 -2.89 105.77 13.62
CA GLU A 208 -2.64 105.92 12.19
C GLU A 208 -3.52 107.00 11.59
N ASN A 209 -4.79 107.15 12.00
CA ASN A 209 -5.61 108.32 11.63
C ASN A 209 -5.09 109.64 12.24
N TYR A 210 -4.47 109.62 13.43
CA TYR A 210 -3.80 110.78 14.01
C TYR A 210 -2.55 111.15 13.22
N LEU A 211 -1.79 110.16 12.72
CA LEU A 211 -0.65 110.37 11.82
C LEU A 211 -1.09 110.77 10.39
N HIS A 212 -2.21 110.24 9.89
CA HIS A 212 -2.80 110.64 8.60
C HIS A 212 -3.43 112.03 8.66
N ARG A 213 -3.92 112.47 9.83
CA ARG A 213 -4.31 113.87 10.06
C ARG A 213 -3.15 114.85 10.12
N LEU A 214 -1.90 114.37 10.21
CA LEU A 214 -0.67 115.17 10.21
C LEU A 214 0.03 115.22 8.84
N ASP A 215 -0.64 114.76 7.77
CA ASP A 215 -0.35 115.06 6.36
C ASP A 215 1.08 114.69 5.88
N VAL A 216 1.49 113.43 6.09
CA VAL A 216 2.69 112.88 5.45
C VAL A 216 2.41 111.46 4.91
N VAL A 217 2.40 111.35 3.57
CA VAL A 217 2.40 110.13 2.68
C VAL A 217 1.05 109.72 2.02
N PRO A 218 1.00 109.46 0.69
CA PRO A 218 -0.22 109.13 -0.06
C PRO A 218 -0.60 107.64 -0.01
N PRO A 219 -1.84 107.25 -0.42
CA PRO A 219 -2.35 105.90 -0.21
C PRO A 219 -1.69 104.86 -1.13
N LEU A 220 -1.28 103.72 -0.55
CA LEU A 220 -0.88 102.52 -1.29
C LEU A 220 -2.08 101.54 -1.42
N PRO A 221 -2.19 100.82 -2.55
CA PRO A 221 -3.37 100.02 -2.88
C PRO A 221 -3.37 98.67 -2.17
N PHE A 222 -4.50 98.31 -1.57
CA PHE A 222 -4.76 96.93 -1.15
C PHE A 222 -4.91 96.04 -2.39
N VAL A 223 -3.88 95.26 -2.72
CA VAL A 223 -4.00 94.13 -3.64
C VAL A 223 -4.55 92.94 -2.85
N SER A 224 -5.84 92.68 -3.04
CA SER A 224 -6.44 91.39 -2.71
C SER A 224 -5.87 90.32 -3.65
N LYS A 225 -5.11 89.38 -3.10
CA LYS A 225 -4.85 88.08 -3.75
C LYS A 225 -5.42 86.98 -2.88
N VAL A 226 -6.65 86.62 -3.22
CA VAL A 226 -7.23 85.30 -2.98
C VAL A 226 -6.33 84.25 -3.67
N HIS A 227 -5.83 83.29 -2.91
CA HIS A 227 -5.50 81.97 -3.42
C HIS A 227 -6.27 80.94 -2.59
N ALA A 228 -7.45 80.59 -3.11
CA ALA A 228 -8.04 79.30 -2.87
C ALA A 228 -7.14 78.25 -3.55
N GLN A 229 -6.56 77.34 -2.78
CA GLN A 229 -6.05 76.10 -3.31
C GLN A 229 -6.70 74.94 -2.58
N THR A 230 -7.59 74.31 -3.34
CA THR A 230 -8.29 73.05 -3.14
C THR A 230 -7.38 71.91 -2.68
N VAL A 231 -7.87 71.10 -1.73
CA VAL A 231 -7.53 69.68 -1.64
C VAL A 231 -8.84 68.88 -1.57
N ASN A 232 -9.29 68.46 -2.77
CA ASN A 232 -9.96 67.18 -3.05
C ASN A 232 -9.19 66.04 -2.35
N THR A 233 -9.72 64.90 -1.90
CA THR A 233 -10.93 64.11 -2.19
C THR A 233 -10.83 62.84 -1.34
N LYS A 234 -11.98 62.22 -1.04
CA LYS A 234 -12.24 60.76 -0.88
C LYS A 234 -11.28 59.89 -0.05
#